data_AF-A0A956D2I4-F1
#
_entry.id   AF-A0A956D2I4-F1
#
_cell.length_a   1.000
_cell.length_b   1.000
_cell.length_c   1.000
_cell.angle_alpha   90.00
_cell.angle_beta   90.00
_cell.angle_gamma   90.00
#
_symmetry.space_group_name_H-M   'P 1'
#
loop_
_entity.id
_entity.type
_entity.pdbx_description
1 polymer ?
#
loop_
_entity_poly.entity_id
_entity_poly.type
_entity_poly.pdbx_seq_one_letter_code
_entity_poly.pdbx_strand_id
1 'polypeptide(L)'
;MNGLQIPGARPPVARPLGQPSRDHAIMAAAAHGLSFVEGGLVGPLAVYMIKKDESAFVAFHALQSLYFGLAFFILSFATCGLGALVLVWPYLFFEAVATLRAFEGEWYLLPIVGRWALAKHPHPAAARPAPLSR
;
A
#
# COMPACT_ATOMS: atom_id res chain seq x y z
N MET A 1 33.43 -27.17 5.33
CA MET A 1 32.51 -26.35 6.15
C MET A 1 31.10 -26.87 5.90
N ASN A 2 30.70 -27.91 6.65
CA ASN A 2 29.35 -28.47 6.54
C ASN A 2 28.37 -27.51 7.20
N GLY A 3 27.35 -27.08 6.46
CA GLY A 3 26.25 -26.28 6.99
C GLY A 3 25.58 -27.04 8.13
N LEU A 4 25.47 -26.40 9.29
CA LEU A 4 24.68 -26.89 10.42
C LEU A 4 23.22 -27.01 9.97
N GLN A 5 22.83 -28.19 9.54
CA GLN A 5 21.43 -28.56 9.33
C GLN A 5 20.80 -28.62 10.72
N ILE A 6 20.06 -27.58 11.10
CA ILE A 6 19.29 -27.55 12.35
C ILE A 6 18.25 -28.67 12.28
N PRO A 7 18.38 -29.74 13.08
CA PRO A 7 17.43 -30.84 13.05
C PRO A 7 16.07 -30.31 13.52
N GLY A 8 15.06 -30.34 12.65
CA GLY A 8 13.69 -29.92 12.98
C GLY A 8 13.26 -28.55 12.46
N ALA A 9 14.06 -27.85 11.64
CA ALA A 9 13.57 -26.67 10.93
C ALA A 9 12.44 -27.08 9.97
N ARG A 10 11.19 -26.73 10.32
CA ARG A 10 10.05 -26.92 9.40
C ARG A 10 10.36 -26.14 8.12
N PRO A 11 10.14 -26.72 6.93
CA PRO A 11 10.25 -25.97 5.70
C PRO A 11 9.33 -24.74 5.80
N PRO A 12 9.75 -23.57 5.30
CA PRO A 12 8.91 -22.38 5.33
C PRO A 12 7.56 -22.73 4.69
N VAL A 13 6.48 -22.60 5.47
CA VAL A 13 5.12 -22.78 4.95
C VAL A 13 4.96 -21.77 3.82
N ALA A 14 4.77 -22.26 2.60
CA ALA A 14 4.56 -21.40 1.45
C ALA A 14 3.37 -20.47 1.75
N ARG A 15 3.59 -19.15 1.71
CA ARG A 15 2.50 -18.20 1.96
C ARG A 15 1.46 -18.31 0.85
N PRO A 16 0.16 -18.16 1.17
CA PRO A 16 -0.86 -18.02 0.15
C PRO A 16 -0.50 -16.93 -0.85
N LEU A 17 -0.65 -17.23 -2.15
CA LEU A 17 -0.42 -16.27 -3.22
C LEU A 17 -1.26 -15.00 -3.01
N GLY A 18 -0.60 -13.85 -2.90
CA GLY A 18 -1.23 -12.56 -2.66
C GLY A 18 -1.18 -12.06 -1.22
N GLN A 19 -0.81 -12.90 -0.24
CA GLN A 19 -0.56 -12.44 1.12
C GLN A 19 0.84 -11.80 1.24
N PRO A 20 0.94 -10.53 1.69
CA PRO A 20 2.22 -9.89 1.89
C PRO A 20 2.99 -10.49 3.08
N SER A 21 4.31 -10.30 3.10
CA SER A 21 5.09 -10.56 4.32
C SER A 21 4.74 -9.53 5.40
N ARG A 22 5.10 -9.83 6.65
CA ARG A 22 4.91 -8.87 7.75
C ARG A 22 5.67 -7.57 7.51
N ASP A 23 6.90 -7.66 6.99
CA ASP A 23 7.72 -6.48 6.69
C ASP A 23 7.10 -5.64 5.57
N HIS A 24 6.51 -6.29 4.55
CA HIS A 24 5.77 -5.59 3.50
C HIS A 24 4.50 -4.92 4.04
N ALA A 25 3.78 -5.57 4.97
CA ALA A 25 2.62 -4.96 5.63
C ALA A 25 3.01 -3.71 6.43
N ILE A 26 4.12 -3.77 7.18
CA ILE A 26 4.64 -2.63 7.93
C ILE A 26 5.07 -1.50 6.99
N MET A 27 5.80 -1.81 5.91
CA MET A 27 6.24 -0.80 4.94
C MET A 27 5.07 -0.15 4.19
N ALA A 28 4.05 -0.92 3.81
CA ALA A 28 2.83 -0.40 3.20
C ALA A 28 2.05 0.50 4.16
N ALA A 29 1.89 0.07 5.41
CA ALA A 29 1.29 0.89 6.46
C ALA A 29 2.08 2.17 6.71
N ALA A 30 3.42 2.10 6.72
CA ALA A 30 4.27 3.27 6.88
C ALA A 30 4.12 4.28 5.73
N ALA A 31 3.87 3.82 4.49
CA ALA A 31 3.62 4.71 3.36
C ALA A 31 2.36 5.58 3.53
N HIS A 32 1.32 5.04 4.16
CA HIS A 32 0.13 5.80 4.57
C HIS A 32 0.38 6.60 5.86
N GLY A 33 1.07 6.01 6.84
CA GLY A 33 1.38 6.64 8.12
C GLY A 33 2.25 7.89 8.00
N LEU A 34 3.17 7.95 7.03
CA LEU A 34 3.99 9.14 6.77
C LEU A 34 3.15 10.34 6.31
N SER A 35 1.97 10.11 5.74
CA SER A 35 1.04 11.16 5.32
C SER A 35 0.58 12.03 6.49
N PHE A 36 0.60 11.51 7.72
CA PHE A 36 0.27 12.29 8.93
C PHE A 36 1.36 13.27 9.37
N VAL A 37 2.59 13.10 8.88
CA VAL A 37 3.75 13.93 9.26
C VAL A 37 4.04 14.97 8.18
N GLU A 38 4.06 14.56 6.91
CA GLU A 38 4.46 15.43 5.79
C GLU A 38 3.35 15.72 4.77
N GLY A 39 2.20 15.05 4.88
CA GLY A 39 1.05 15.31 4.01
C GLY A 39 0.91 14.36 2.82
N GLY A 40 1.73 13.32 2.68
CA GLY A 40 1.50 12.20 1.77
C GLY A 40 2.11 12.38 0.37
N LEU A 41 3.22 13.10 0.25
CA LEU A 41 3.96 13.23 -1.01
C LEU A 41 5.31 12.56 -0.92
N VAL A 42 6.19 13.05 -0.03
CA VAL A 42 7.59 12.65 -0.03
C VAL A 42 7.76 11.24 0.53
N GLY A 43 7.10 10.94 1.65
CA GLY A 43 7.14 9.63 2.29
C GLY A 43 6.69 8.49 1.36
N PRO A 44 5.44 8.52 0.86
CA PRO A 44 4.95 7.48 -0.03
C PRO A 44 5.69 7.43 -1.37
N LEU A 45 6.15 8.55 -1.93
CA LEU A 45 6.97 8.53 -3.15
C LEU A 45 8.31 7.81 -2.92
N ALA A 46 8.99 8.08 -1.80
CA ALA A 46 10.24 7.41 -1.46
C ALA A 46 10.03 5.90 -1.28
N VAL A 47 8.99 5.50 -0.51
CA VAL A 47 8.66 4.08 -0.33
C VAL A 47 8.32 3.43 -1.68
N TYR A 48 7.56 4.11 -2.53
CA TYR A 48 7.21 3.63 -3.86
C TYR A 48 8.46 3.41 -4.72
N MET A 49 9.37 4.37 -4.78
CA MET A 49 10.61 4.26 -5.57
C MET A 49 11.50 3.12 -5.10
N ILE A 50 11.58 2.87 -3.79
CA ILE A 50 12.40 1.80 -3.21
C ILE A 50 11.76 0.42 -3.45
N LYS A 51 10.42 0.32 -3.37
CA LYS A 51 9.73 -0.98 -3.30
C LYS A 51 8.93 -1.37 -4.54
N LYS A 52 8.76 -0.48 -5.53
CA LYS A 52 7.91 -0.71 -6.71
C LYS A 52 8.25 -1.98 -7.49
N ASP A 53 9.54 -2.34 -7.55
CA ASP A 53 10.02 -3.50 -8.32
C ASP A 53 10.16 -4.76 -7.45
N GLU A 54 10.05 -4.64 -6.12
CA GLU A 54 10.21 -5.74 -5.16
C GLU A 54 8.88 -6.29 -4.64
N SER A 55 7.87 -5.43 -4.47
CA SER A 55 6.62 -5.80 -3.80
C SER A 55 5.44 -5.04 -4.36
N ALA A 56 4.62 -5.73 -5.17
CA ALA A 56 3.38 -5.16 -5.73
C ALA A 56 2.43 -4.62 -4.63
N PHE A 57 2.39 -5.27 -3.46
CA PHE A 57 1.58 -4.82 -2.32
C PHE A 57 2.06 -3.47 -1.77
N VAL A 58 3.36 -3.34 -1.51
CA VAL A 58 3.92 -2.07 -1.01
C VAL A 58 3.83 -0.99 -2.09
N ALA A 59 4.10 -1.34 -3.34
CA ALA A 59 3.97 -0.45 -4.49
C ALA A 59 2.55 0.09 -4.64
N PHE A 60 1.54 -0.77 -4.52
CA PHE A 60 0.12 -0.41 -4.54
C PHE A 60 -0.21 0.61 -3.44
N HIS A 61 0.07 0.29 -2.18
CA HIS A 61 -0.25 1.18 -1.05
C HIS A 61 0.51 2.51 -1.11
N ALA A 62 1.81 2.48 -1.40
CA ALA A 62 2.61 3.68 -1.50
C ALA A 62 2.14 4.59 -2.65
N LEU A 63 1.84 4.02 -3.83
CA LEU A 63 1.33 4.81 -4.95
C LEU A 63 -0.07 5.36 -4.67
N GLN A 64 -0.90 4.59 -3.98
CA GLN A 64 -2.23 5.03 -3.58
C GLN A 64 -2.19 6.21 -2.61
N SER A 65 -1.35 6.13 -1.57
CA SER A 65 -1.08 7.23 -0.62
C SER A 65 -0.60 8.48 -1.37
N LEU A 66 0.39 8.32 -2.27
CA LEU A 66 0.91 9.42 -3.09
C LEU A 66 -0.17 10.09 -3.95
N TYR A 67 -1.03 9.31 -4.62
CA TYR A 67 -2.12 9.87 -5.41
C TYR A 67 -3.16 10.58 -4.56
N PHE A 68 -3.44 10.07 -3.36
CA PHE A 68 -4.40 10.68 -2.46
C PHE A 68 -3.88 12.01 -1.90
N GLY A 69 -2.62 12.05 -1.48
CA GLY A 69 -1.92 13.28 -1.10
C GLY A 69 -1.91 14.30 -2.25
N LEU A 70 -1.56 13.88 -3.46
CA LEU A 70 -1.56 14.76 -4.63
C LEU A 70 -2.96 15.33 -4.94
N ALA A 71 -4.01 14.51 -4.86
CA ALA A 71 -5.38 14.96 -5.03
C ALA A 71 -5.78 16.01 -3.97
N PHE A 72 -5.43 15.77 -2.70
CA PHE A 72 -5.63 16.72 -1.62
C PHE A 72 -4.91 18.05 -1.87
N PHE A 73 -3.63 18.02 -2.28
CA PHE A 73 -2.86 19.23 -2.58
C PHE A 73 -3.41 20.01 -3.78
N ILE A 74 -3.78 19.33 -4.87
CA ILE A 74 -4.33 19.98 -6.06
C ILE A 74 -5.64 20.69 -5.72
N LEU A 75 -6.55 20.02 -5.01
CA LEU A 75 -7.84 20.62 -4.62
C LEU A 75 -7.65 21.77 -3.63
N SER A 76 -6.73 21.62 -2.68
CA SER A 76 -6.39 22.69 -1.73
C SER A 76 -5.83 23.90 -2.45
N PHE A 77 -4.91 23.71 -3.40
CA PHE A 77 -4.32 24.81 -4.17
C PHE A 77 -5.34 25.49 -5.10
N ALA A 78 -6.15 24.70 -5.81
CA ALA A 78 -7.19 25.21 -6.71
C ALA A 78 -8.26 26.06 -5.99
N THR A 79 -8.39 25.89 -4.68
CA THR A 79 -9.34 26.62 -3.83
C THR A 79 -8.65 27.65 -2.93
N CYS A 80 -7.41 28.05 -3.25
CA CYS A 80 -6.61 29.00 -2.47
C CYS A 80 -6.50 28.63 -0.97
N GLY A 81 -6.45 27.33 -0.67
CA GLY A 81 -6.32 26.78 0.69
C GLY A 81 -7.65 26.48 1.38
N LEU A 82 -8.79 26.98 0.90
CA LEU A 82 -10.09 26.73 1.53
C LEU A 82 -10.45 25.24 1.54
N GLY A 83 -10.12 24.54 0.46
CA GLY A 83 -10.31 23.09 0.34
C GLY A 83 -9.56 22.31 1.42
N ALA A 84 -8.39 22.78 1.86
CA ALA A 84 -7.63 22.10 2.91
C ALA A 84 -8.41 22.03 4.23
N LEU A 85 -9.11 23.11 4.60
CA LEU A 85 -9.88 23.17 5.86
C LEU A 85 -11.02 22.15 5.92
N VAL A 86 -11.62 21.85 4.77
CA VAL A 86 -12.74 20.91 4.67
C VAL A 86 -12.24 19.48 4.41
N LEU A 87 -11.27 19.33 3.51
CA LEU A 87 -10.80 18.03 3.01
C LEU A 87 -9.80 17.34 3.94
N VAL A 88 -9.17 18.06 4.87
CA VAL A 88 -8.19 17.46 5.79
C VAL A 88 -8.81 16.35 6.64
N TRP A 89 -10.04 16.52 7.11
CA TRP A 89 -10.71 15.52 7.94
C TRP A 89 -11.00 14.20 7.22
N PRO A 90 -11.66 14.19 6.05
CA PRO A 90 -11.82 12.95 5.29
C PRO A 90 -10.47 12.40 4.82
N TYR A 91 -9.51 13.25 4.46
CA TYR A 91 -8.16 12.82 4.09
C TYR A 91 -7.50 11.98 5.19
N LEU A 92 -7.41 12.53 6.40
CA LEU A 92 -6.81 11.86 7.55
C LEU A 92 -7.57 10.60 7.95
N PHE A 93 -8.90 10.62 7.89
CA PHE A 93 -9.72 9.45 8.17
C PHE A 93 -9.39 8.29 7.23
N PHE A 94 -9.33 8.55 5.92
CA PHE A 94 -9.06 7.51 4.94
C PHE A 94 -7.61 7.02 5.00
N GLU A 95 -6.63 7.89 5.21
CA GLU A 95 -5.23 7.49 5.44
C GLU A 95 -5.06 6.65 6.72
N ALA A 96 -5.83 6.94 7.78
CA ALA A 96 -5.80 6.15 9.01
C ALA A 96 -6.33 4.74 8.76
N VAL A 97 -7.48 4.63 8.09
CA VAL A 97 -8.05 3.34 7.70
C VAL A 97 -7.08 2.58 6.79
N ALA A 98 -6.51 3.24 5.78
CA ALA A 98 -5.56 2.61 4.87
C ALA A 98 -4.29 2.13 5.59
N THR A 99 -3.79 2.88 6.57
CA THR A 99 -2.68 2.46 7.44
C THR A 99 -3.01 1.17 8.18
N LEU A 100 -4.15 1.12 8.87
CA LEU A 100 -4.58 -0.06 9.64
C LEU A 100 -4.79 -1.28 8.75
N ARG A 101 -5.46 -1.10 7.61
CA ARG A 101 -5.72 -2.19 6.66
C ARG A 101 -4.45 -2.70 6.00
N ALA A 102 -3.55 -1.80 5.58
CA ALA A 102 -2.26 -2.19 5.03
C ALA A 102 -1.43 -2.97 6.07
N PHE A 103 -1.53 -2.59 7.34
CA PHE A 103 -0.86 -3.27 8.45
C PHE A 103 -1.42 -4.69 8.70
N GLU A 104 -2.71 -4.90 8.44
CA GLU A 104 -3.35 -6.23 8.43
C GLU A 104 -2.98 -7.05 7.18
N GLY A 105 -2.34 -6.43 6.18
CA GLY A 105 -2.00 -7.07 4.90
C GLY A 105 -3.14 -7.05 3.88
N GLU A 106 -4.16 -6.23 4.11
CA GLU A 106 -5.34 -6.09 3.25
C GLU A 106 -5.07 -5.13 2.09
N TRP A 107 -5.47 -5.52 0.88
CA TRP A 107 -5.41 -4.67 -0.33
C TRP A 107 -6.54 -3.64 -0.34
N TYR A 108 -6.56 -2.76 0.66
CA TYR A 108 -7.61 -1.76 0.83
C TYR A 108 -7.51 -0.65 -0.21
N LEU A 109 -8.63 -0.39 -0.90
CA LEU A 109 -8.74 0.67 -1.88
C LEU A 109 -9.16 1.98 -1.22
N LEU A 110 -8.28 2.99 -1.28
CA LEU A 110 -8.67 4.37 -1.01
C LEU A 110 -9.71 4.83 -2.05
N PRO A 111 -10.67 5.68 -1.64
CA PRO A 111 -11.66 6.21 -2.57
C PRO A 111 -10.98 7.00 -3.69
N ILE A 112 -11.58 6.96 -4.88
CA ILE A 112 -11.15 7.67 -6.11
C ILE A 112 -9.84 7.12 -6.69
N VAL A 113 -8.75 7.10 -5.92
CA VAL A 113 -7.40 6.81 -6.40
C VAL A 113 -7.00 5.33 -6.33
N GLY A 114 -7.67 4.53 -5.49
CA GLY A 114 -7.26 3.14 -5.27
C GLY A 114 -7.35 2.26 -6.51
N ARG A 115 -8.34 2.50 -7.37
CA ARG A 115 -8.45 1.79 -8.65
C ARG A 115 -7.29 2.12 -9.59
N TRP A 116 -6.76 3.35 -9.56
CA TRP A 116 -5.62 3.74 -10.39
C TRP A 116 -4.32 3.09 -9.92
N ALA A 117 -4.10 3.01 -8.61
CA ALA A 117 -2.97 2.30 -8.04
C ALA A 117 -3.06 0.80 -8.35
N LEU A 118 -4.23 0.19 -8.19
CA LEU A 118 -4.47 -1.23 -8.48
C LEU A 118 -4.27 -1.57 -9.95
N ALA A 119 -4.64 -0.68 -10.87
CA ALA A 119 -4.41 -0.87 -12.30
C ALA A 119 -2.91 -0.93 -12.66
N LYS A 120 -2.05 -0.24 -11.89
CA LYS A 120 -0.59 -0.28 -12.07
C LYS A 120 0.06 -1.45 -11.34
N HIS A 121 -0.47 -1.81 -10.17
CA HIS A 121 0.03 -2.87 -9.30
C HIS A 121 -1.12 -3.82 -8.92
N PRO A 122 -1.49 -4.77 -9.80
CA PRO A 122 -2.64 -5.64 -9.59
C PRO A 122 -2.40 -6.67 -8.50
N HIS A 123 -3.47 -7.08 -7.81
CA HIS A 123 -3.44 -8.14 -6.82
C HIS A 123 -2.98 -9.47 -7.48
N PRO A 124 -1.96 -10.18 -6.96
CA PRO A 124 -1.41 -11.40 -7.59
C PRO A 124 -2.43 -12.51 -7.84
N ALA A 125 -3.42 -12.68 -6.96
CA ALA A 125 -4.49 -13.67 -7.15
C ALA A 125 -5.43 -13.37 -8.33
N ALA A 126 -5.49 -12.13 -8.84
CA ALA A 126 -6.33 -11.78 -9.99
C ALA A 126 -5.78 -12.30 -11.33
N ALA A 127 -4.50 -12.68 -11.39
CA ALA A 127 -3.85 -13.19 -12.60
C ALA A 127 -4.10 -14.70 -12.85
N ARG A 128 -4.88 -15.39 -12.00
CA ARG A 128 -5.14 -16.82 -12.18
C ARG A 128 -6.20 -17.05 -13.27
N PRO A 129 -5.95 -17.91 -14.27
CA PRO A 129 -7.03 -18.36 -15.15
C PRO A 129 -8.10 -19.06 -14.30
N ALA A 130 -9.38 -18.83 -14.62
CA ALA A 130 -10.49 -19.46 -13.92
C ALA A 130 -10.24 -20.98 -13.87
N PRO A 131 -10.48 -21.65 -12.72
CA PRO A 131 -10.36 -23.10 -12.66
C PRO A 131 -11.27 -23.67 -13.75
N LEU A 132 -10.67 -24.41 -14.70
CA LEU A 132 -11.42 -25.13 -15.72
C LEU A 132 -12.44 -26.00 -14.99
N SER A 133 -13.71 -25.62 -15.08
CA SER A 133 -14.83 -26.41 -14.57
C SER A 133 -14.75 -27.79 -15.21
N ARG A 134 -14.34 -28.80 -14.43
CA ARG A 134 -14.45 -30.21 -14.79
C ARG A 134 -15.83 -30.72 -14.42
#